data_AF-A0A3D5I3C0-F1
#
_entry.id   AF-A0A3D5I3C0-F1
#
_cell.length_a   1.000
_cell.length_b   1.000
_cell.length_c   1.000
_cell.angle_alpha   90.00
_cell.angle_beta   90.00
_cell.angle_gamma   90.00
#
_symmetry.space_group_name_H-M   'P 1'
#
loop_
_entity.id
_entity.type
_entity.pdbx_description
1 polymer ?
#
loop_
_entity_poly.entity_id
_entity_poly.type
_entity_poly.pdbx_seq_one_letter_code
_entity_poly.pdbx_strand_id
1 'polypeptide(L)'
;MSTRLQWLEPGFGDVMAARLVLPLGSAADPPGQAGLHQLLAGSLTRGCGSHDARSFAEWIENQGASLRCEAGDDHLQIMLKGVGSDRHVLLPQLLEMVEQPAASDDQIELERDLNLQTLQRLEEDPFSRAQDRLRQLMFGDGPYGHDPLGTTASLQRLSSQD
;
A
#
# COMPACT_ATOMS: atom_id res chain seq x y z
N MET A 1 -14.28 -14.67 5.14
CA MET A 1 -13.04 -14.15 5.76
C MET A 1 -13.33 -13.86 7.22
N SER A 2 -12.49 -14.32 8.15
CA SER A 2 -12.68 -14.06 9.59
C SER A 2 -11.86 -12.83 9.97
N THR A 3 -12.52 -11.69 10.19
CA THR A 3 -11.85 -10.51 10.75
C THR A 3 -11.39 -10.81 12.17
N ARG A 4 -10.09 -10.61 12.44
CA ARG A 4 -9.51 -10.80 13.78
C ARG A 4 -9.03 -9.44 14.28
N LEU A 5 -9.62 -8.96 15.36
CA LEU A 5 -9.14 -7.79 16.08
C LEU A 5 -8.22 -8.25 17.21
N GLN A 6 -7.00 -7.72 17.24
CA GLN A 6 -6.07 -7.88 18.36
C GLN A 6 -5.78 -6.49 18.91
N TRP A 7 -6.03 -6.31 20.20
CA TRP A 7 -5.75 -5.07 20.91
C TRP A 7 -4.70 -5.35 21.99
N LEU A 8 -3.68 -4.51 22.04
CA LEU A 8 -2.61 -4.56 23.02
C LEU A 8 -2.59 -3.22 23.74
N GLU A 9 -2.74 -3.24 25.06
CA GLU A 9 -2.67 -2.02 25.86
C GLU A 9 -1.24 -1.46 25.86
N PRO A 10 -1.06 -0.15 25.69
CA PRO A 10 0.27 0.46 25.71
C PRO A 10 0.90 0.33 27.10
N GLY A 11 2.18 -0.03 27.15
CA GLY A 11 2.92 -0.13 28.41
C GLY A 11 3.37 1.22 28.99
N PHE A 12 3.43 2.28 28.16
CA PHE A 12 3.84 3.63 28.56
C PHE A 12 3.53 4.67 27.45
N GLY A 13 3.06 5.87 27.83
CA GLY A 13 2.80 7.00 26.93
C GLY A 13 1.41 6.99 26.26
N ASP A 14 0.95 8.17 25.81
CA ASP A 14 -0.31 8.32 25.07
C ASP A 14 -0.09 8.15 23.55
N VAL A 15 0.43 6.98 23.16
CA VAL A 15 0.72 6.65 21.76
C VAL A 15 -0.10 5.44 21.34
N MET A 16 -0.57 5.50 20.10
CA MET A 16 -1.33 4.45 19.46
C MET A 16 -0.63 4.03 18.17
N ALA A 17 -0.64 2.73 17.91
CA ALA A 17 -0.33 2.16 16.61
C ALA A 17 -1.43 1.18 16.22
N ALA A 18 -2.00 1.38 15.04
CA ALA A 18 -3.02 0.51 14.48
C ALA A 18 -2.56 -0.01 13.11
N ARG A 19 -2.98 -1.22 12.79
CA ARG A 19 -2.68 -1.86 11.52
C ARG A 19 -3.90 -2.61 11.04
N LEU A 20 -4.37 -2.29 9.84
CA LEU A 20 -5.37 -3.05 9.11
C LEU A 20 -4.63 -3.92 8.09
N VAL A 21 -4.80 -5.24 8.18
CA VAL A 21 -4.13 -6.21 7.29
C VAL A 21 -5.20 -6.89 6.43
N LEU A 22 -5.10 -6.72 5.13
CA LEU A 22 -5.88 -7.43 4.13
C LEU A 22 -5.06 -8.63 3.65
N PRO A 23 -5.62 -9.86 3.62
CA PRO A 23 -4.90 -11.09 3.27
C PRO A 23 -4.78 -11.26 1.75
N LEU A 24 -4.36 -10.20 1.07
CA LEU A 24 -4.17 -10.10 -0.38
C LEU A 24 -2.95 -9.21 -0.60
N GLY A 25 -1.91 -9.73 -1.23
CA GLY A 25 -0.67 -9.01 -1.55
C GLY A 25 -0.30 -9.20 -3.02
N SER A 26 0.93 -8.85 -3.39
CA SER A 26 1.38 -8.92 -4.79
C SER A 26 1.32 -10.34 -5.38
N ALA A 27 1.39 -11.40 -4.57
CA ALA A 27 1.19 -12.77 -5.04
C ALA A 27 -0.24 -13.03 -5.57
N ALA A 28 -1.19 -12.16 -5.22
CA ALA A 28 -2.55 -12.19 -5.77
C ALA A 28 -2.72 -11.26 -6.99
N ASP A 29 -1.66 -10.60 -7.47
CA ASP A 29 -1.71 -9.83 -8.71
C ASP A 29 -2.13 -10.75 -9.87
N PRO A 30 -3.15 -10.38 -10.66
CA PRO A 30 -3.56 -11.17 -11.81
C PRO A 30 -2.42 -11.34 -12.83
N PRO A 31 -2.42 -12.43 -13.62
CA PRO A 31 -1.44 -12.61 -14.68
C PRO A 31 -1.35 -11.40 -15.63
N GLY A 32 -0.17 -10.83 -15.75
CA GLY A 32 0.08 -9.63 -16.58
C GLY A 32 -0.20 -8.29 -15.90
N GLN A 33 -0.67 -8.30 -14.65
CA GLN A 33 -0.97 -7.13 -13.81
C GLN A 33 -0.05 -7.04 -12.58
N ALA A 34 1.17 -7.56 -12.67
CA ALA A 34 2.16 -7.46 -11.59
C ALA A 34 2.36 -5.99 -11.16
N GLY A 35 2.35 -5.72 -9.86
CA GLY A 35 2.42 -4.37 -9.28
C GLY A 35 1.06 -3.75 -8.98
N LEU A 36 -0.06 -4.44 -9.25
CA LEU A 36 -1.41 -3.93 -8.96
C LEU A 36 -1.61 -3.65 -7.48
N HIS A 37 -1.29 -4.60 -6.59
CA HIS A 37 -1.46 -4.38 -5.15
C HIS A 37 -0.54 -3.28 -4.61
N GLN A 38 0.65 -3.10 -5.18
CA GLN A 38 1.55 -2.01 -4.81
C GLN A 38 1.03 -0.65 -5.28
N LEU A 39 0.46 -0.57 -6.49
CA LEU A 39 -0.20 0.64 -6.99
C LEU A 39 -1.42 0.98 -6.12
N LEU A 40 -2.26 -0.01 -5.83
CA LEU A 40 -3.39 0.12 -4.91
C LEU A 40 -2.94 0.64 -3.55
N ALA A 41 -1.88 0.06 -2.96
CA ALA A 41 -1.35 0.49 -1.68
C ALA A 41 -0.95 1.98 -1.69
N GLY A 42 -0.24 2.43 -2.73
CA GLY A 42 0.10 3.84 -2.89
C GLY A 42 -1.14 4.73 -3.00
N SER A 43 -2.10 4.34 -3.84
CA SER A 43 -3.35 5.08 -4.07
C SER A 43 -4.25 5.18 -2.85
N LEU A 44 -4.29 4.17 -1.96
CA LEU A 44 -5.06 4.20 -0.71
C LEU A 44 -4.65 5.35 0.21
N THR A 45 -3.41 5.84 0.09
CA THR A 45 -2.92 7.00 0.88
C THR A 45 -3.25 8.35 0.26
N ARG A 46 -3.86 8.38 -0.94
CA ARG A 46 -4.14 9.58 -1.75
C ARG A 46 -5.58 10.08 -1.61
N GLY A 47 -6.24 9.81 -0.48
CA GLY A 47 -7.57 10.31 -0.19
C GLY A 47 -8.62 9.21 -0.05
N CYS A 48 -9.68 9.52 0.70
CA CYS A 48 -10.83 8.65 0.92
C CYS A 48 -12.07 9.48 1.31
N GLY A 49 -13.25 8.90 1.07
CA GLY A 49 -14.52 9.54 1.35
C GLY A 49 -14.66 10.88 0.62
N SER A 50 -14.82 11.96 1.39
CA SER A 50 -14.90 13.33 0.87
C SER A 50 -13.54 14.03 0.73
N HIS A 51 -12.44 13.40 1.13
CA HIS A 51 -11.11 14.01 1.11
C HIS A 51 -10.34 13.63 -0.15
N ASP A 52 -9.89 14.64 -0.90
CA ASP A 52 -8.88 14.48 -1.94
C ASP A 52 -7.48 14.26 -1.33
N ALA A 53 -6.49 13.93 -2.16
CA ALA A 53 -5.14 13.61 -1.69
C ALA A 53 -4.53 14.68 -0.78
N ARG A 54 -4.75 15.95 -1.11
CA ARG A 54 -4.18 17.08 -0.35
C ARG A 54 -4.89 17.26 0.99
N SER A 55 -6.21 17.38 0.98
CA SER A 55 -7.00 17.58 2.20
C SER A 55 -6.90 16.38 3.13
N PHE A 56 -6.74 15.17 2.60
CA PHE A 56 -6.51 13.97 3.40
C PHE A 56 -5.13 13.99 4.08
N ALA A 57 -4.07 14.35 3.35
CA ALA A 57 -2.74 14.49 3.93
C ALA A 57 -2.70 15.57 5.02
N GLU A 58 -3.29 16.75 4.75
CA GLU A 58 -3.41 17.84 5.72
C GLU A 58 -4.21 17.40 6.96
N TRP A 59 -5.28 16.60 6.79
CA TRP A 59 -6.05 16.05 7.89
C TRP A 59 -5.21 15.11 8.77
N ILE A 60 -4.49 14.15 8.17
CA ILE A 60 -3.61 13.22 8.90
C ILE A 60 -2.54 13.98 9.69
N GLU A 61 -1.90 14.97 9.08
CA GLU A 61 -0.88 15.80 9.72
C GLU A 61 -1.44 16.63 10.89
N ASN A 62 -2.63 17.21 10.74
CA ASN A 62 -3.28 17.99 11.81
C ASN A 62 -3.58 17.15 13.04
N GLN A 63 -3.84 15.85 12.88
CA GLN A 63 -4.02 14.90 13.98
C GLN A 63 -2.68 14.46 14.61
N GLY A 64 -1.54 15.00 14.17
CA GLY A 64 -0.22 14.55 14.59
C GLY A 64 0.03 13.08 14.28
N ALA A 65 -0.65 12.55 13.27
CA ALA A 65 -0.61 11.15 12.90
C ALA A 65 0.32 10.91 11.70
N SER A 66 0.73 9.67 11.54
CA SER A 66 1.44 9.19 10.36
C SER A 66 0.73 7.97 9.81
N LEU A 67 0.54 7.96 8.50
CA LEU A 67 -0.18 6.94 7.76
C LEU A 67 0.73 6.38 6.66
N ARG A 68 0.74 5.06 6.51
CA ARG A 68 1.45 4.37 5.44
C ARG A 68 0.64 3.17 4.98
N CYS A 69 0.66 2.90 3.69
CA CYS A 69 0.16 1.65 3.14
C CYS A 69 1.28 0.96 2.35
N GLU A 70 1.37 -0.35 2.44
CA GLU A 70 2.33 -1.14 1.67
C GLU A 70 1.73 -2.50 1.28
N ALA A 71 2.13 -2.99 0.11
CA ALA A 71 1.86 -4.35 -0.33
C ALA A 71 3.13 -5.19 -0.15
N GLY A 72 3.01 -6.27 0.62
CA GLY A 72 3.95 -7.38 0.60
C GLY A 72 3.47 -8.49 -0.32
N ASP A 73 4.20 -9.62 -0.33
CA ASP A 73 3.84 -10.76 -1.18
C ASP A 73 2.44 -11.32 -0.82
N ASP A 74 2.14 -11.48 0.47
CA ASP A 74 0.92 -12.17 0.94
C ASP A 74 -0.15 -11.25 1.56
N HIS A 75 0.16 -9.96 1.72
CA HIS A 75 -0.73 -9.03 2.41
C HIS A 75 -0.55 -7.60 1.95
N LEU A 76 -1.63 -6.84 2.07
CA LEU A 76 -1.65 -5.38 1.98
C LEU A 76 -1.98 -4.86 3.37
N GLN A 77 -1.20 -3.90 3.84
CA GLN A 77 -1.41 -3.34 5.18
C GLN A 77 -1.43 -1.83 5.19
N ILE A 78 -2.41 -1.30 5.90
CA ILE A 78 -2.51 0.12 6.24
C ILE A 78 -2.06 0.27 7.69
N MET A 79 -1.07 1.11 7.92
CA MET A 79 -0.46 1.37 9.21
C MET A 79 -0.67 2.82 9.60
N LEU A 80 -1.21 3.02 10.80
CA LEU A 80 -1.49 4.34 11.36
C LEU A 80 -0.84 4.45 12.74
N LYS A 81 -0.14 5.55 12.98
CA LYS A 81 0.41 5.90 14.30
C LYS A 81 0.00 7.31 14.66
N GLY A 82 -0.35 7.54 15.91
CA GLY A 82 -0.78 8.85 16.39
C GLY A 82 -0.94 8.87 17.90
N VAL A 83 -1.64 9.89 18.39
CA VAL A 83 -1.92 10.07 19.82
C VAL A 83 -3.08 9.15 20.24
N GLY A 84 -2.93 8.46 21.37
CA GLY A 84 -3.90 7.48 21.84
C GLY A 84 -5.26 8.06 22.27
N SER A 85 -5.28 9.33 22.69
CA SER A 85 -6.50 10.09 22.97
C SER A 85 -7.37 10.30 21.71
N ASP A 86 -6.76 10.38 20.52
CA ASP A 86 -7.45 10.62 19.24
C ASP A 86 -7.88 9.33 18.53
N ARG A 87 -7.75 8.16 19.17
CA ARG A 87 -8.07 6.85 18.57
C ARG A 87 -9.48 6.75 17.95
N HIS A 88 -10.44 7.47 18.51
CA HIS A 88 -11.84 7.47 18.08
C HIS A 88 -12.05 8.26 16.79
N VAL A 89 -11.12 9.17 16.46
CA VAL A 89 -11.05 9.91 15.20
C VAL A 89 -10.20 9.14 14.17
N LEU A 90 -9.08 8.56 14.62
CA LEU A 90 -8.08 7.94 13.76
C LEU A 90 -8.45 6.54 13.26
N LEU A 91 -9.01 5.67 14.12
CA LEU A 91 -9.34 4.29 13.74
C LEU A 91 -10.40 4.18 12.62
N PRO A 92 -11.50 4.97 12.63
CA PRO A 92 -12.49 4.91 11.56
C PRO A 92 -11.89 5.16 10.17
N GLN A 93 -10.86 6.01 10.08
CA GLN A 93 -10.20 6.34 8.82
C GLN A 93 -9.60 5.12 8.12
N LEU A 94 -9.11 4.13 8.88
CA LEU A 94 -8.58 2.89 8.30
C LEU A 94 -9.63 2.10 7.51
N LEU A 95 -10.89 2.13 7.96
CA LEU A 95 -11.99 1.47 7.26
C LEU A 95 -12.45 2.31 6.06
N GLU A 96 -12.58 3.63 6.24
CA GLU A 96 -12.99 4.54 5.16
C GLU A 96 -12.03 4.51 3.97
N MET A 97 -10.72 4.38 4.23
CA MET A 97 -9.71 4.18 3.17
C MET A 97 -9.98 2.94 2.31
N VAL A 98 -10.49 1.86 2.89
CA VAL A 98 -10.75 0.60 2.17
C VAL A 98 -12.13 0.61 1.52
N GLU A 99 -13.14 1.19 2.19
CA GLU A 99 -14.52 1.20 1.70
C GLU A 99 -14.77 2.28 0.65
N GLN A 100 -14.09 3.41 0.74
CA GLN A 100 -14.30 4.59 -0.10
C GLN A 100 -12.96 5.25 -0.49
N PRO A 101 -12.04 4.52 -1.15
CA PRO A 101 -10.82 5.14 -1.67
C PRO A 101 -11.17 6.20 -2.73
N ALA A 102 -10.45 7.32 -2.74
CA ALA A 102 -10.66 8.34 -3.76
C ALA A 102 -10.28 7.84 -5.17
N ALA A 103 -9.19 7.05 -5.26
CA ALA A 103 -8.71 6.34 -6.45
C ALA A 103 -8.84 7.12 -7.77
N SER A 104 -8.53 8.42 -7.75
CA SER A 104 -8.67 9.27 -8.92
C SER A 104 -7.55 8.99 -9.93
N ASP A 105 -7.88 9.09 -11.21
CA ASP A 105 -6.97 8.77 -12.32
C ASP A 105 -5.63 9.52 -12.23
N ASP A 106 -5.67 10.80 -11.85
CA ASP A 106 -4.49 11.64 -11.68
C ASP A 106 -3.56 11.16 -10.57
N GLN A 107 -4.11 10.68 -9.46
CA GLN A 107 -3.33 10.16 -8.33
C GLN A 107 -2.75 8.77 -8.64
N ILE A 108 -3.48 7.95 -9.40
CA ILE A 108 -2.99 6.66 -9.86
C ILE A 108 -1.88 6.83 -10.90
N GLU A 109 -2.03 7.78 -11.82
CA GLU A 109 -0.96 8.16 -12.75
C GLU A 109 0.30 8.63 -12.02
N LEU A 110 0.15 9.52 -11.04
CA LEU A 110 1.26 9.98 -10.22
C LEU A 110 1.97 8.82 -9.49
N GLU A 111 1.19 7.92 -8.87
CA GLU A 111 1.75 6.77 -8.16
C GLU A 111 2.43 5.78 -9.11
N ARG A 112 1.87 5.57 -10.31
CA ARG A 112 2.49 4.77 -11.36
C ARG A 112 3.84 5.35 -11.76
N ASP A 113 3.94 6.66 -11.95
CA ASP A 113 5.20 7.33 -12.30
C ASP A 113 6.25 7.21 -11.19
N LEU A 114 5.84 7.31 -9.92
CA LEU A 114 6.73 7.10 -8.77
C LEU A 114 7.23 5.65 -8.68
N ASN A 115 6.36 4.68 -8.97
CA ASN A 115 6.73 3.27 -9.01
C ASN A 115 7.70 2.97 -10.17
N LEU A 116 7.45 3.54 -11.36
CA LEU A 116 8.35 3.43 -12.52
C LEU A 116 9.73 4.02 -12.23
N GLN A 117 9.81 5.19 -11.58
CA GLN A 117 11.08 5.77 -11.14
C GLN A 117 11.78 4.90 -10.09
N THR A 118 11.01 4.22 -9.24
CA THR A 118 11.57 3.29 -8.25
C THR A 118 12.15 2.06 -8.93
N LEU A 119 11.43 1.46 -9.89
CA LEU A 119 11.95 0.36 -10.70
C LEU A 119 13.25 0.72 -11.42
N GLN A 120 13.32 1.90 -12.05
CA GLN A 120 14.56 2.38 -12.70
C GLN A 120 15.74 2.44 -11.72
N ARG A 121 15.52 2.94 -10.50
CA ARG A 121 16.57 2.95 -9.46
C ARG A 121 16.98 1.55 -9.02
N LEU A 122 16.05 0.61 -8.94
CA LEU A 122 16.34 -0.78 -8.58
C LEU A 122 17.09 -1.53 -9.69
N GLU A 123 16.87 -1.18 -10.96
CA GLU A 123 17.66 -1.71 -12.09
C GLU A 123 19.13 -1.30 -12.02
N GLU A 124 19.45 -0.17 -11.38
CA GLU A 124 20.83 0.26 -11.16
C GLU A 124 21.50 -0.43 -9.95
N ASP A 125 20.72 -1.09 -9.09
CA ASP A 125 21.21 -1.82 -7.92
C ASP A 125 21.47 -3.31 -8.22
N PRO A 126 22.73 -3.79 -8.15
CA PRO A 126 23.05 -5.20 -8.41
C PRO A 126 22.35 -6.18 -7.47
N PHE A 127 22.09 -5.78 -6.22
CA PHE A 127 21.44 -6.66 -5.25
C PHE A 127 19.96 -6.87 -5.59
N SER A 128 19.23 -5.79 -5.88
CA SER A 128 17.84 -5.84 -6.34
C SER A 128 17.69 -6.70 -7.61
N ARG A 129 18.56 -6.50 -8.60
CA ARG A 129 18.57 -7.34 -9.82
C ARG A 129 18.81 -8.81 -9.55
N ALA A 130 19.72 -9.13 -8.62
CA ALA A 130 19.99 -10.51 -8.23
C ALA A 130 18.77 -11.14 -7.53
N GLN A 131 18.10 -10.37 -6.67
CA GLN A 131 16.88 -10.80 -5.98
C GLN A 131 15.73 -11.06 -6.95
N ASP A 132 15.49 -10.18 -7.91
CA ASP A 132 14.47 -10.37 -8.96
C ASP A 132 14.74 -11.62 -9.78
N ARG A 133 16.01 -11.81 -10.18
CA ARG A 133 16.39 -13.01 -10.93
C ARG A 133 16.24 -14.27 -10.10
N LEU A 134 16.54 -14.21 -8.80
CA LEU A 134 16.35 -15.33 -7.87
C LEU A 134 14.87 -15.69 -7.74
N ARG A 135 13.97 -14.72 -7.56
CA ARG A 135 12.51 -14.96 -7.53
C ARG A 135 12.04 -15.67 -8.80
N GLN A 136 12.43 -15.17 -9.96
CA GLN A 136 12.12 -15.78 -11.26
C GLN A 136 12.65 -17.21 -11.39
N LEU A 137 13.86 -17.50 -10.90
CA LEU A 137 14.42 -18.86 -10.94
C LEU A 137 13.71 -19.83 -9.98
N MET A 138 13.26 -19.34 -8.83
CA MET A 138 12.62 -20.16 -7.80
C MET A 138 11.14 -20.42 -8.10
N PHE A 139 10.42 -19.41 -8.62
CA PHE A 139 8.97 -19.44 -8.73
C PHE A 139 8.44 -19.36 -10.16
N GLY A 140 9.29 -19.07 -11.15
CA GLY A 140 8.90 -18.95 -12.57
C GLY A 140 7.78 -17.93 -12.77
N ASP A 141 6.75 -18.33 -13.51
CA ASP A 141 5.53 -17.53 -13.71
C ASP A 141 4.50 -17.69 -12.57
N GLY A 142 4.92 -18.26 -11.43
CA GLY A 142 4.08 -18.43 -10.26
C GLY A 142 3.84 -17.12 -9.48
N PRO A 143 2.94 -17.14 -8.49
CA PRO A 143 2.54 -15.97 -7.69
C PRO A 143 3.68 -15.13 -7.11
N TYR A 144 4.77 -15.78 -6.66
CA TYR A 144 5.93 -15.10 -6.04
C TYR A 144 7.06 -14.80 -7.04
N GLY A 145 6.82 -15.03 -8.33
CA GLY A 145 7.84 -14.96 -9.39
C GLY A 145 8.17 -13.55 -9.84
N HIS A 146 7.32 -12.57 -9.55
CA HIS A 146 7.56 -11.17 -9.88
C HIS A 146 7.91 -10.34 -8.64
N ASP A 147 8.53 -9.19 -8.85
CA ASP A 147 8.72 -8.20 -7.79
C ASP A 147 7.35 -7.60 -7.38
N PRO A 148 7.09 -7.33 -6.09
CA PRO A 148 5.87 -6.65 -5.64
C PRO A 148 5.62 -5.28 -6.28
N LEU A 149 6.65 -4.54 -6.68
CA LEU A 149 6.53 -3.30 -7.47
C LEU A 149 6.04 -3.56 -8.90
N GLY A 150 6.04 -4.82 -9.33
CA GLY A 150 5.66 -5.22 -10.67
C GLY A 150 6.78 -5.04 -11.69
N THR A 151 6.38 -4.77 -12.93
CA THR A 151 7.30 -4.53 -14.04
C THR A 151 6.91 -3.26 -14.76
N THR A 152 7.86 -2.63 -15.45
CA THR A 152 7.57 -1.47 -16.30
C THR A 152 6.42 -1.74 -17.28
N ALA A 153 6.40 -2.92 -17.90
CA ALA A 153 5.38 -3.29 -18.87
C ALA A 153 3.99 -3.54 -18.24
N SER A 154 3.92 -4.10 -17.04
CA SER A 154 2.62 -4.30 -16.35
C SER A 154 2.09 -2.97 -15.82
N LEU A 155 2.91 -2.17 -15.13
CA LEU A 155 2.51 -0.88 -14.57
C LEU A 155 1.93 0.08 -15.62
N GLN A 156 2.52 0.12 -16.83
CA GLN A 156 2.03 0.94 -17.94
C GLN A 156 0.64 0.55 -18.46
N ARG A 157 0.16 -0.66 -18.16
CA ARG A 157 -1.17 -1.14 -18.56
C ARG A 157 -2.24 -1.00 -17.48
N LEU A 158 -1.83 -0.88 -16.22
CA LEU A 158 -2.77 -0.74 -15.10
C LEU A 158 -3.49 0.59 -15.14
N SER A 159 -4.77 0.57 -14.78
CA SER A 159 -5.67 1.71 -14.73
C SER A 159 -6.42 1.77 -13.40
N SER A 160 -7.25 2.79 -13.21
CA SER A 160 -8.13 2.91 -12.04
C SER A 160 -9.27 1.91 -11.98
N GLN A 161 -9.55 1.22 -13.08
CA GLN A 161 -10.62 0.23 -13.18
C GLN A 161 -10.18 -1.19 -12.81
N ASP A 162 -8.87 -1.43 -12.72
CA ASP A 162 -8.26 -2.70 -12.33
C ASP A 162 -8.23 -2.86 -10.80
#